data_AF-A0A0K1P5X1-F1
#
_entry.id   AF-A0A0K1P5X1-F1
#
_cell.length_a   1.000
_cell.length_b   1.000
_cell.length_c   1.000
_cell.angle_alpha   90.00
_cell.angle_beta   90.00
_cell.angle_gamma   90.00
#
_symmetry.space_group_name_H-M   'P 1'
#
loop_
_entity.id
_entity.type
_entity.pdbx_description
1 polymer ?
#
loop_
_entity_poly.entity_id
_entity_poly.type
_entity_poly.pdbx_seq_one_letter_code
_entity_poly.pdbx_strand_id
1 'polypeptide(L)'
;MKISWIVVASSFLVTLLTSVLILTLSDDFGYKFYTFFEGEKFPSKDNQVFIWLLIYIILLAIGSIAAAFVSLCNFINIEKYNRIMNYAFIFLGVLLLIFGVFLIVAGSNAQSSDKEAVISLSLLSIFLPITLTSIGLMSLINFKSKN
;
A
#
# COMPACT_ATOMS: atom_id res chain seq x y z
N MET A 1 -1.64 23.22 -1.37
CA MET A 1 -0.92 21.97 -1.73
C MET A 1 -0.21 21.28 -0.55
N LYS A 2 0.31 22.01 0.46
CA LYS A 2 1.01 21.41 1.62
C LYS A 2 0.21 20.29 2.32
N ILE A 3 -1.02 20.60 2.71
CA ILE A 3 -1.90 19.69 3.47
C ILE A 3 -2.22 18.42 2.66
N SER A 4 -2.50 18.53 1.36
CA SER A 4 -2.81 17.36 0.53
C SER A 4 -1.64 16.38 0.44
N TRP A 5 -0.41 16.87 0.38
CA TRP A 5 0.78 16.00 0.36
C TRP A 5 1.04 15.32 1.71
N ILE A 6 0.75 16.01 2.82
CA ILE A 6 0.79 15.41 4.16
C ILE A 6 -0.22 14.27 4.25
N VAL A 7 -1.46 14.49 3.79
CA VAL A 7 -2.50 13.45 3.78
C VAL A 7 -2.09 12.23 2.96
N VAL A 8 -1.50 12.43 1.78
CA VAL A 8 -0.94 11.34 0.96
C VAL A 8 0.20 10.63 1.67
N ALA A 9 1.14 11.37 2.26
CA ALA A 9 2.26 10.77 3.01
C ALA A 9 1.77 9.93 4.19
N SER A 10 0.82 10.45 4.96
CA SER A 10 0.23 9.74 6.10
C SER A 10 -0.54 8.48 5.66
N SER A 11 -1.32 8.53 4.58
CA SER A 11 -2.04 7.34 4.10
C SER A 11 -1.09 6.23 3.64
N PHE A 12 -0.02 6.60 2.94
CA PHE A 12 1.02 5.66 2.52
C PHE A 12 1.75 5.05 3.72
N LEU A 13 2.12 5.88 4.70
CA LEU A 13 2.80 5.42 5.91
C LEU A 13 1.94 4.44 6.72
N VAL A 14 0.66 4.75 6.94
CA VAL A 14 -0.25 3.87 7.66
C VAL A 14 -0.42 2.54 6.92
N THR A 15 -0.65 2.58 5.60
CA THR A 15 -0.81 1.37 4.78
C THR A 15 0.47 0.53 4.76
N LEU A 16 1.65 1.18 4.72
CA LEU A 16 2.94 0.50 4.81
C LEU A 16 3.11 -0.20 6.15
N LEU A 17 2.87 0.51 7.27
CA LEU A 17 2.97 -0.07 8.61
C LEU A 17 2.04 -1.26 8.77
N THR A 18 0.79 -1.16 8.31
CA THR A 18 -0.15 -2.28 8.33
C THR A 18 0.33 -3.45 7.47
N SER A 19 0.84 -3.19 6.26
CA SER A 19 1.33 -4.24 5.37
C SER A 19 2.56 -4.96 5.94
N VAL A 20 3.46 -4.22 6.60
CA VAL A 20 4.61 -4.79 7.32
C VAL A 20 4.14 -5.58 8.54
N LEU A 21 3.18 -5.07 9.32
CA LEU A 21 2.61 -5.78 10.47
C LEU A 21 2.05 -7.14 10.05
N ILE A 22 1.31 -7.21 8.93
CA ILE A 22 0.81 -8.47 8.36
C ILE A 22 1.96 -9.45 8.07
N LEU A 23 3.10 -8.95 7.59
CA LEU A 23 4.27 -9.79 7.29
C LEU A 23 5.01 -10.24 8.55
N THR A 24 4.97 -9.45 9.63
CA THR A 24 5.75 -9.69 10.86
C THR A 24 5.00 -10.41 11.97
N LEU A 25 3.66 -10.40 11.97
CA LEU A 25 2.87 -11.11 12.97
C LEU A 25 3.06 -12.64 12.81
N SER A 26 3.13 -13.34 13.92
CA SER A 26 3.20 -14.79 13.99
C SER A 26 2.11 -15.30 14.92
N ASP A 27 1.44 -16.36 14.52
CA ASP A 27 0.41 -17.03 15.31
C ASP A 27 1.05 -17.73 16.53
N ASP A 28 0.23 -17.99 17.56
CA ASP A 28 0.63 -18.48 18.89
C ASP A 28 1.41 -19.83 18.87
N PHE A 29 1.38 -20.54 17.75
CA PHE A 29 2.12 -21.79 17.52
C PHE A 29 3.58 -21.58 17.06
N GLY A 30 4.06 -20.34 16.98
CA GLY A 30 5.36 -20.00 16.38
C GLY A 30 5.34 -20.06 14.85
N TYR A 31 4.17 -20.34 14.28
CA TYR A 31 3.88 -20.25 12.88
C TYR A 31 3.76 -18.78 12.51
N LYS A 32 4.82 -18.20 11.92
CA LYS A 32 4.72 -16.92 11.23
C LYS A 32 3.53 -16.99 10.27
N PHE A 33 2.82 -15.89 10.04
CA PHE A 33 1.81 -15.81 8.96
C PHE A 33 2.32 -16.46 7.66
N TYR A 34 3.64 -16.37 7.43
CA TYR A 34 4.46 -17.07 6.44
C TYR A 34 4.27 -18.60 6.27
N THR A 35 3.81 -19.37 7.26
CA THR A 35 3.56 -20.81 7.05
C THR A 35 2.26 -21.12 6.33
N PHE A 36 1.41 -20.11 6.18
CA PHE A 36 0.39 -20.07 5.15
C PHE A 36 0.98 -19.90 3.73
N PHE A 37 2.27 -19.54 3.61
CA PHE A 37 2.96 -19.17 2.37
C PHE A 37 4.08 -20.16 1.96
N GLU A 38 4.51 -21.07 2.84
CA GLU A 38 5.48 -22.13 2.54
C GLU A 38 4.81 -23.33 1.85
N GLY A 39 4.52 -23.19 0.56
CA GLY A 39 4.18 -24.37 -0.23
C GLY A 39 5.40 -25.25 -0.49
N GLU A 40 5.24 -26.57 -0.42
CA GLU A 40 6.31 -27.57 -0.52
C GLU A 40 7.08 -27.62 -1.87
N LYS A 41 6.60 -26.95 -2.94
CA LYS A 41 7.24 -26.93 -4.28
C LYS A 41 7.01 -25.63 -5.04
N PHE A 42 8.02 -25.15 -5.76
CA PHE A 42 7.93 -23.97 -6.63
C PHE A 42 7.37 -24.31 -8.03
N PRO A 43 6.39 -23.56 -8.58
CA PRO A 43 5.64 -22.47 -7.97
C PRO A 43 4.40 -23.00 -7.24
N SER A 44 4.39 -22.90 -5.92
CA SER A 44 3.19 -23.09 -5.11
C SER A 44 2.37 -21.79 -5.15
N LYS A 45 1.04 -21.91 -5.16
CA LYS A 45 0.13 -20.75 -5.12
C LYS A 45 0.42 -19.81 -3.95
N ASP A 46 0.96 -20.36 -2.87
CA ASP A 46 1.20 -19.66 -1.61
C ASP A 46 2.48 -18.80 -1.65
N ASN A 47 3.52 -19.23 -2.38
CA ASN A 47 4.71 -18.41 -2.65
C ASN A 47 4.37 -17.14 -3.47
N GLN A 48 3.31 -17.19 -4.29
CA GLN A 48 2.91 -16.05 -5.11
C GLN A 48 2.33 -14.91 -4.26
N VAL A 49 1.53 -15.22 -3.24
CA VAL A 49 0.91 -14.21 -2.37
C VAL A 49 1.96 -13.45 -1.55
N PHE A 50 2.99 -14.16 -1.08
CA PHE A 50 4.12 -13.54 -0.40
C PHE A 50 4.88 -12.58 -1.32
N ILE A 51 5.15 -13.01 -2.57
CA ILE A 51 5.80 -12.16 -3.58
C ILE A 51 4.94 -10.91 -3.84
N TRP A 52 3.62 -11.05 -4.00
CA TRP A 52 2.73 -9.91 -4.20
C TRP A 52 2.71 -8.95 -3.02
N LEU A 53 2.72 -9.46 -1.79
CA LEU A 53 2.76 -8.64 -0.57
C LEU A 53 4.09 -7.88 -0.47
N LEU A 54 5.20 -8.53 -0.81
CA LEU A 54 6.53 -7.93 -0.79
C LEU A 54 6.64 -6.81 -1.85
N ILE A 55 6.15 -7.04 -3.07
CA ILE A 55 6.08 -6.01 -4.12
C ILE A 55 5.19 -4.85 -3.65
N TYR A 56 4.05 -5.14 -3.04
CA TYR A 56 3.13 -4.14 -2.51
C TYR A 56 3.79 -3.26 -1.43
N ILE A 57 4.53 -3.86 -0.50
CA ILE A 57 5.31 -3.16 0.53
C ILE A 57 6.38 -2.26 -0.10
N ILE A 58 7.11 -2.75 -1.11
CA ILE A 58 8.13 -1.95 -1.81
C ILE A 58 7.50 -0.72 -2.47
N LEU A 59 6.36 -0.89 -3.16
CA LEU A 59 5.65 0.24 -3.80
C LEU A 59 5.18 1.27 -2.76
N LEU A 60 4.66 0.81 -1.62
CA LEU A 60 4.26 1.69 -0.51
C LEU A 60 5.45 2.41 0.13
N ALA A 61 6.61 1.76 0.24
CA ALA A 61 7.82 2.37 0.77
C ALA A 61 8.34 3.47 -0.17
N ILE A 62 8.41 3.19 -1.49
CA ILE A 62 8.77 4.18 -2.50
C ILE A 62 7.80 5.37 -2.46
N GLY A 63 6.49 5.10 -2.40
CA GLY A 63 5.48 6.14 -2.29
C GLY A 63 5.60 6.97 -1.01
N SER A 64 5.84 6.34 0.13
CA SER A 64 6.02 7.04 1.41
C SER A 64 7.23 7.99 1.36
N ILE A 65 8.37 7.51 0.85
CA ILE A 65 9.60 8.32 0.73
C ILE A 65 9.37 9.49 -0.24
N ALA A 66 8.77 9.23 -1.40
CA ALA A 66 8.48 10.26 -2.38
C ALA A 66 7.49 11.32 -1.84
N ALA A 67 6.45 10.90 -1.10
CA ALA A 67 5.44 11.80 -0.53
C ALA A 67 6.06 12.65 0.59
N ALA A 68 6.91 12.06 1.43
CA ALA A 68 7.65 12.77 2.46
C ALA A 68 8.59 13.82 1.85
N PHE A 69 9.35 13.45 0.82
CA PHE A 69 10.22 14.38 0.10
C PHE A 69 9.45 15.57 -0.47
N VAL A 70 8.33 15.32 -1.15
CA VAL A 70 7.51 16.40 -1.72
C VAL A 70 6.86 17.25 -0.64
N SER A 71 6.43 16.64 0.46
CA SER A 71 5.91 17.38 1.62
C SER A 71 6.98 18.33 2.18
N LEU A 72 8.21 17.85 2.38
CA LEU A 72 9.34 18.66 2.82
C LEU A 72 9.65 19.82 1.86
N CYS A 73 9.71 19.56 0.55
CA CYS A 73 9.88 20.61 -0.46
C CYS A 73 8.77 21.67 -0.37
N ASN A 74 7.52 21.27 -0.19
CA ASN A 74 6.41 22.20 -0.03
C ASN A 74 6.49 23.01 1.28
N PHE A 75 7.03 22.44 2.37
CA PHE A 75 7.25 23.19 3.61
C PHE A 75 8.24 24.33 3.44
N ILE A 76 9.30 24.12 2.66
CA ILE A 76 10.29 25.15 2.30
C ILE A 76 9.87 25.99 1.06
N ASN A 77 8.58 25.93 0.68
CA ASN A 77 7.96 26.69 -0.42
C ASN A 77 8.50 26.37 -1.83
N ILE A 78 9.01 25.16 -2.06
CA ILE A 78 9.40 24.67 -3.39
C ILE A 78 8.27 23.83 -3.97
N GLU A 79 7.45 24.43 -4.83
CA GLU A 79 6.28 23.78 -5.43
C GLU A 79 6.53 23.13 -6.80
N LYS A 80 7.73 23.32 -7.37
CA LYS A 80 8.12 22.87 -8.73
C LYS A 80 7.83 21.39 -8.99
N TYR A 81 7.97 20.54 -7.97
CA TYR A 81 7.84 19.09 -8.09
C TYR A 81 6.41 18.58 -8.01
N ASN A 82 5.46 19.40 -7.53
CA ASN A 82 4.09 18.97 -7.25
C ASN A 82 3.42 18.32 -8.47
N ARG A 83 3.61 18.89 -9.66
CA ARG A 83 2.95 18.38 -10.86
C ARG A 83 3.50 17.03 -11.31
N ILE A 84 4.82 16.91 -11.39
CA ILE A 84 5.47 15.66 -11.84
C ILE A 84 5.15 14.54 -10.85
N MET A 85 5.25 14.85 -9.56
CA MET A 85 4.97 13.89 -8.50
C MET A 85 3.49 13.51 -8.48
N ASN A 86 2.56 14.44 -8.73
CA ASN A 86 1.15 14.09 -8.85
C ASN A 86 0.89 13.00 -9.91
N TYR A 87 1.50 13.11 -11.10
CA TYR A 87 1.38 12.07 -12.12
C TYR A 87 2.05 10.74 -11.71
N ALA A 88 3.20 10.82 -11.07
CA ALA A 88 3.88 9.63 -10.54
C ALA A 88 3.02 8.90 -9.49
N PHE A 89 2.33 9.64 -8.61
CA PHE A 89 1.44 9.06 -7.61
C PHE A 89 0.16 8.49 -8.21
N ILE A 90 -0.38 9.08 -9.29
CA ILE A 90 -1.49 8.46 -10.04
C ILE A 90 -1.05 7.11 -10.60
N PHE A 91 0.12 7.03 -11.23
CA PHE A 91 0.67 5.78 -11.74
C PHE A 91 0.92 4.76 -10.62
N LEU A 92 1.51 5.21 -9.51
CA LEU A 92 1.71 4.38 -8.32
C LEU A 92 0.39 3.85 -7.76
N GLY A 93 -0.66 4.68 -7.74
CA GLY A 93 -2.00 4.29 -7.33
C GLY A 93 -2.59 3.19 -8.22
N VAL A 94 -2.38 3.25 -9.53
CA VAL A 94 -2.80 2.18 -10.46
C VAL A 94 -2.06 0.87 -10.16
N LEU A 95 -0.74 0.92 -9.91
CA LEU A 95 0.02 -0.27 -9.52
C LEU A 95 -0.48 -0.85 -8.19
N LEU A 96 -0.68 -0.01 -7.17
CA LEU A 96 -1.22 -0.44 -5.88
C LEU A 96 -2.59 -1.09 -6.01
N LEU A 97 -3.45 -0.57 -6.90
CA LEU A 97 -4.75 -1.19 -7.19
C LEU A 97 -4.58 -2.60 -7.79
N ILE A 98 -3.70 -2.77 -8.79
CA ILE A 98 -3.45 -4.07 -9.43
C ILE A 98 -2.95 -5.09 -8.40
N PHE A 99 -1.90 -4.76 -7.64
CA PHE A 99 -1.34 -5.68 -6.64
C PHE A 99 -2.27 -5.89 -5.44
N GLY A 100 -3.02 -4.87 -5.05
CA GLY A 100 -4.04 -4.97 -4.02
C GLY A 100 -5.16 -5.94 -4.39
N VAL A 101 -5.63 -5.89 -5.65
CA VAL A 101 -6.61 -6.86 -6.16
C VAL A 101 -6.05 -8.28 -6.15
N PHE A 102 -4.80 -8.48 -6.58
CA PHE A 102 -4.17 -9.81 -6.52
C PHE A 102 -4.06 -10.34 -5.09
N LEU A 103 -3.72 -9.49 -4.12
CA LEU A 103 -3.68 -9.87 -2.70
C LEU A 103 -5.08 -10.23 -2.17
N ILE A 104 -6.10 -9.45 -2.49
CA ILE A 104 -7.48 -9.71 -2.05
C ILE A 104 -8.00 -11.02 -2.67
N VAL A 105 -7.82 -11.23 -3.97
CA VAL A 105 -8.27 -12.45 -4.66
C VAL A 105 -7.51 -13.67 -4.14
N ALA A 106 -6.20 -13.58 -3.97
CA ALA A 106 -5.41 -14.69 -3.45
C ALA A 106 -5.82 -15.03 -2.01
N GLY A 107 -5.98 -14.01 -1.16
CA GLY A 107 -6.43 -14.20 0.20
C GLY A 107 -7.87 -14.70 0.35
N SER A 108 -8.77 -14.36 -0.58
CA SER A 108 -10.15 -14.89 -0.57
C SER A 108 -10.22 -16.41 -0.81
N ASN A 109 -9.17 -16.98 -1.41
CA ASN A 109 -9.03 -18.41 -1.66
C ASN A 109 -8.22 -19.14 -0.56
N ALA A 110 -7.74 -18.42 0.45
CA ALA A 110 -7.09 -19.01 1.63
C ALA A 110 -8.11 -19.79 2.47
N GLN A 111 -7.75 -20.97 2.96
CA GLN A 111 -8.66 -21.78 3.79
C GLN A 111 -9.03 -21.02 5.08
N SER A 112 -10.32 -21.01 5.39
CA SER A 112 -10.98 -20.13 6.37
C SER A 112 -10.74 -20.47 7.84
N SER A 113 -9.80 -21.36 8.18
CA SER A 113 -9.51 -21.72 9.57
C SER A 113 -8.75 -20.63 10.31
N ASP A 114 -8.02 -19.78 9.59
CA ASP A 114 -7.06 -18.87 10.18
C ASP A 114 -7.68 -17.48 10.27
N LYS A 115 -8.33 -17.21 11.42
CA LYS A 115 -8.99 -15.93 11.74
C LYS A 115 -8.08 -14.73 11.49
N GLU A 116 -6.77 -14.93 11.66
CA GLU A 116 -5.76 -13.90 11.46
C GLU A 116 -5.58 -13.53 9.98
N ALA A 117 -5.71 -14.49 9.05
CA ALA A 117 -5.62 -14.23 7.61
C ALA A 117 -6.80 -13.35 7.14
N VAL A 118 -7.99 -13.60 7.68
CA VAL A 118 -9.20 -12.81 7.43
C VAL A 118 -9.04 -11.38 7.97
N ILE A 119 -8.44 -11.22 9.15
CA ILE A 119 -8.15 -9.89 9.74
C ILE A 119 -7.14 -9.12 8.87
N SER A 120 -6.06 -9.76 8.45
CA SER A 120 -5.03 -9.16 7.59
C SER A 120 -5.59 -8.71 6.23
N LEU A 121 -6.44 -9.53 5.60
CA LEU A 121 -7.13 -9.18 4.35
C LEU A 121 -8.14 -8.04 4.53
N SER A 122 -8.85 -8.02 5.66
CA SER A 122 -9.80 -6.95 5.99
C SER A 122 -9.07 -5.62 6.16
N LEU A 123 -7.89 -5.61 6.77
CA LEU A 123 -7.07 -4.41 6.92
C LEU A 123 -6.56 -3.89 5.57
N LEU A 124 -6.05 -4.77 4.69
CA LEU A 124 -5.67 -4.37 3.32
C LEU A 124 -6.85 -3.78 2.55
N SER A 125 -8.03 -4.36 2.70
CA SER A 125 -9.27 -3.91 2.04
C SER A 125 -9.76 -2.54 2.55
N ILE A 126 -9.33 -2.10 3.73
CA ILE A 126 -9.65 -0.78 4.29
C ILE A 126 -8.60 0.26 3.86
N PHE A 127 -7.31 -0.08 3.98
CA PHE A 127 -6.24 0.89 3.77
C PHE A 127 -5.89 1.15 2.30
N LEU A 128 -6.13 0.17 1.41
CA LEU A 128 -5.98 0.38 -0.03
C LEU A 128 -6.92 1.48 -0.55
N PRO A 129 -8.25 1.43 -0.35
CA PRO A 129 -9.15 2.52 -0.73
C PRO A 129 -8.79 3.87 -0.12
N ILE A 130 -8.32 3.91 1.12
CA ILE A 130 -7.88 5.16 1.78
C ILE A 130 -6.71 5.78 1.01
N THR A 131 -5.70 4.98 0.65
CA THR A 131 -4.54 5.45 -0.11
C THR A 131 -4.91 5.88 -1.53
N LEU A 132 -5.82 5.16 -2.19
CA LEU A 132 -6.30 5.55 -3.53
C LEU A 132 -7.11 6.85 -3.47
N THR A 133 -7.95 7.00 -2.45
CA THR A 133 -8.77 8.21 -2.26
C THR A 133 -7.89 9.42 -1.96
N SER A 134 -6.83 9.28 -1.16
CA SER A 134 -5.90 10.38 -0.87
C SER A 134 -5.19 10.87 -2.14
N ILE A 135 -4.73 9.96 -3.01
CA ILE A 135 -4.15 10.30 -4.33
C ILE A 135 -5.19 11.01 -5.20
N GLY A 136 -6.42 10.50 -5.24
CA GLY A 136 -7.51 11.07 -6.03
C GLY A 136 -7.86 12.50 -5.59
N LEU A 137 -8.01 12.72 -4.28
CA LEU A 137 -8.28 14.04 -3.71
C LEU A 137 -7.14 15.03 -3.97
N MET A 138 -5.89 14.61 -3.77
CA MET A 138 -4.73 15.43 -4.09
C MET A 138 -4.71 15.81 -5.58
N SER A 139 -5.00 14.85 -6.46
CA SER A 139 -5.03 15.06 -7.91
C SER A 139 -6.09 16.09 -8.29
N LEU A 140 -7.31 15.97 -7.74
CA LEU A 140 -8.41 16.92 -7.98
C LEU A 140 -8.05 18.34 -7.52
N ILE A 141 -7.44 18.48 -6.34
CA ILE A 141 -7.00 19.79 -5.83
C ILE A 141 -5.96 20.41 -6.77
N ASN A 142 -5.00 19.62 -7.24
CA ASN A 142 -3.97 20.09 -8.17
C ASN A 142 -4.57 20.54 -9.52
N PHE A 143 -5.57 19.83 -10.03
CA PHE A 143 -6.28 20.23 -11.25
C PHE A 143 -7.16 21.46 -11.05
N LYS A 144 -7.85 21.59 -9.91
CA LYS A 144 -8.71 22.75 -9.61
C LYS A 144 -7.92 24.03 -9.37
N SER A 145 -6.74 23.97 -8.77
CA SER A 145 -5.85 25.14 -8.56
C SER A 145 -5.41 25.84 -9.86
N LYS A 146 -5.74 25.29 -11.03
CA LYS A 146 -5.37 25.82 -12.35
C LYS A 146 -6.51 26.47 -13.13
N ASN A 147 -7.77 26.24 -12.74
CA ASN A 147 -8.94 26.85 -13.36
C ASN A 147 -9.39 28.05 -12.53
#